data_AF-A0A1Y6C6U5-F1
#
_entry.id   AF-A0A1Y6C6U5-F1
#
_cell.length_a   1.000
_cell.length_b   1.000
_cell.length_c   1.000
_cell.angle_alpha   90.00
_cell.angle_beta   90.00
_cell.angle_gamma   90.00
#
_symmetry.space_group_name_H-M   'P 1'
#
loop_
_entity.id
_entity.type
_entity.pdbx_description
1 polymer ?
#
loop_
_entity_poly.entity_id
_entity_poly.type
_entity_poly.pdbx_seq_one_letter_code
_entity_poly.pdbx_strand_id
1 'polypeptide(L)' 'MIRSIETILVDVPTIRPHKLSVATMNTQTLVLVRVLCEDGIEG' A
#
# COMPACT_ATOMS: atom_id res chain seq x y z
N MET A 1 -22.40 -7.38 -1.32
CA MET A 1 -21.38 -8.43 -1.54
C MET A 1 -20.18 -7.80 -2.22
N ILE A 2 -18.96 -8.35 -2.05
CA ILE A 2 -17.74 -7.81 -2.67
C ILE A 2 -17.75 -8.21 -4.16
N ARG A 3 -17.61 -7.22 -5.04
CA ARG A 3 -17.54 -7.38 -6.49
C ARG A 3 -16.11 -7.65 -6.97
N SER A 4 -15.14 -6.90 -6.45
CA SER A 4 -13.74 -7.07 -6.83
C SER A 4 -12.78 -6.62 -5.73
N ILE A 5 -11.58 -7.21 -5.74
CA ILE A 5 -10.45 -6.83 -4.91
C ILE A 5 -9.24 -6.66 -5.82
N GLU A 6 -8.60 -5.51 -5.77
CA GLU A 6 -7.38 -5.19 -6.50
C GLU A 6 -6.25 -4.89 -5.53
N THR A 7 -5.02 -5.26 -5.89
CA THR A 7 -3.84 -5.06 -5.06
C THR A 7 -2.80 -4.27 -5.85
N ILE A 8 -2.36 -3.14 -5.29
CA ILE A 8 -1.43 -2.22 -5.93
C ILE A 8 -0.18 -2.13 -5.05
N LEU A 9 0.97 -2.44 -5.63
CA LEU A 9 2.27 -2.20 -5.00
C LEU A 9 2.77 -0.83 -5.44
N VAL A 10 3.03 0.06 -4.47
CA VAL A 10 3.53 1.40 -4.75
C VAL A 10 4.72 1.72 -3.87
N ASP A 11 5.80 2.17 -4.50
CA ASP A 11 6.97 2.64 -3.79
C ASP A 11 6.80 4.13 -3.45
N VAL A 12 6.96 4.46 -2.16
CA VAL A 12 6.93 5.83 -1.68
C VAL A 12 8.20 6.15 -0.88
N PRO A 13 8.73 7.38 -0.96
CA PRO A 13 9.83 7.78 -0.10
C PRO A 13 9.38 7.79 1.37
N THR A 14 10.25 7.36 2.27
CA THR A 14 10.02 7.55 3.71
C THR A 14 10.16 9.03 4.08
N ILE A 15 9.33 9.57 4.98
CA ILE A 15 9.38 10.99 5.42
C ILE A 15 10.77 11.33 6.00
N ARG A 16 11.38 10.38 6.70
CA ARG A 16 12.78 10.41 7.15
C ARG A 16 13.37 9.01 6.94
N PRO A 17 14.63 8.87 6.51
CA PRO A 17 15.23 7.55 6.34
C PRO A 17 15.20 6.72 7.63
N HIS A 18 14.68 5.51 7.57
CA HIS A 18 14.60 4.61 8.73
C HIS A 18 15.91 3.85 8.89
N LYS A 19 16.50 3.90 10.09
CA LYS A 19 17.71 3.16 10.44
C LYS A 19 17.33 1.75 10.92
N LEU A 20 17.78 0.76 10.18
CA LEU A 20 17.73 -0.66 10.55
C LEU A 20 19.12 -1.08 11.07
N SER A 21 19.24 -2.27 11.65
CA SER A 21 20.49 -2.73 12.29
C SER A 21 21.72 -2.70 11.38
N VAL A 22 21.55 -2.90 10.08
CA VAL A 22 22.66 -2.96 9.09
C VAL A 22 22.40 -2.13 7.82
N ALA A 23 21.27 -1.43 7.74
CA ALA A 23 20.85 -0.73 6.52
C ALA A 23 20.07 0.55 6.86
N THR A 24 19.96 1.44 5.88
CA THR A 24 19.06 2.60 5.95
C THR A 24 18.03 2.49 4.84
N MET A 25 16.75 2.50 5.19
CA MET A 25 15.64 2.44 4.24
C MET A 25 15.22 3.87 3.86
N ASN A 26 15.25 4.17 2.56
CA ASN A 26 14.87 5.49 2.00
C ASN A 26 13.50 5.45 1.28
N THR A 27 13.08 4.26 0.86
CA THR A 27 11.82 4.00 0.13
C THR A 27 11.14 2.81 0.79
N GLN A 28 9.82 2.85 0.88
CA GLN A 28 8.99 1.76 1.37
C GLN A 28 7.95 1.38 0.30
N THR A 29 7.75 0.09 0.10
CA THR A 29 6.66 -0.41 -0.74
C THR A 29 5.40 -0.53 0.11
N LEU A 30 4.34 0.16 -0.29
CA LEU A 30 3.00 0.02 0.27
C LEU A 30 2.21 -0.99 -0.54
N VAL A 31 1.37 -1.75 0.15
CA VAL A 31 0.33 -2.59 -0.47
C VAL A 31 -0.99 -1.86 -0.26
N LEU A 32 -1.53 -1.28 -1.32
CA LEU A 32 -2.88 -0.72 -1.30
C LEU A 32 -3.85 -1.77 -1.80
N VAL A 33 -4.90 -2.01 -1.03
CA VAL A 33 -5.99 -2.91 -1.41
C VAL A 33 -7.18 -2.05 -1.74
N ARG A 34 -7.76 -2.27 -2.92
CA ARG A 34 -8.97 -1.59 -3.37
C ARG A 34 -10.10 -2.59 -3.45
N VAL A 35 -11.13 -2.38 -2.66
CA VAL A 35 -12.31 -3.24 -2.56
C VAL A 35 -13.50 -2.50 -3.15
N LEU A 36 -14.24 -3.17 -4.02
CA LEU A 36 -15.43 -2.61 -4.63
C LEU A 36 -16.60 -3.55 -4.39
N CYS A 37 -17.68 -3.03 -3.84
CA CYS A 37 -18.89 -3.76 -3.55
C CYS A 37 -19.91 -3.65 -4.70
N GLU A 38 -20.88 -4.57 -4.72
CA GLU A 38 -21.95 -4.59 -5.73
C GLU A 38 -22.85 -3.35 -5.69
N ASP A 39 -23.02 -2.75 -4.52
CA ASP A 39 -23.74 -1.50 -4.30
C ASP A 39 -22.94 -0.25 -4.73
N GLY A 40 -21.71 -0.43 -5.21
CA GLY A 40 -20.85 0.63 -5.72
C GLY A 40 -19.97 1.30 -4.66
N ILE A 41 -20.00 0.86 -3.41
CA ILE A 41 -19.10 1.36 -2.35
C ILE A 41 -17.66 0.88 -2.63
N GLU A 42 -16.69 1.79 -2.52
CA GLU A 42 -15.26 1.53 -2.74
C GLU A 42 -14.44 1.92 -1.49
N GLY A 43 -13.37 1.16 -1.21
CA GLY A 43 -12.45 1.41 -0.09
C GLY A 43 -11.11 0.72 -0.23
#